data_AF-A0A522W5L9-F1
#
_entry.id   AF-A0A522W5L9-F1
#
_cell.length_a   1.000
_cell.length_b   1.000
_cell.length_c   1.000
_cell.angle_alpha   90.00
_cell.angle_beta   90.00
_cell.angle_gamma   90.00
#
_symmetry.space_group_name_H-M   'P 1'
#
loop_
_entity.id
_entity.type
_entity.pdbx_description
1 polymer ?
#
loop_
_entity_poly.entity_id
_entity_poly.type
_entity_poly.pdbx_seq_one_letter_code
_entity_poly.pdbx_strand_id
1 'polypeptide(L)'
;CRPLAIKRALANLVENGCRFGGQVAVRAGHQGSGIEVVIEDQGPGIPEAEMGHVFAPFFRLEGSRNRKTGGIGLGLSVARTIIRAHGGDISLENRKEGGLRVTVTLPQGTVS
;
A
#
# COMPACT_ATOMS: atom_id res chain seq x y z
N CYS A 1 -19.99 3.12 3.74
CA CYS A 1 -18.56 3.46 3.45
C CYS A 1 -18.02 4.33 4.58
N ARG A 2 -16.74 4.18 5.00
CA ARG A 2 -16.08 5.07 5.98
C ARG A 2 -14.97 5.88 5.28
N PRO A 3 -15.29 7.06 4.70
CA PRO A 3 -14.34 7.81 3.85
C PRO A 3 -13.03 8.17 4.54
N LEU A 4 -13.08 8.52 5.83
CA LEU A 4 -11.88 8.84 6.62
C LEU A 4 -10.95 7.62 6.78
N ALA A 5 -11.50 6.41 6.86
CA ALA A 5 -10.70 5.20 6.93
C ALA A 5 -9.99 4.96 5.59
N ILE A 6 -10.70 5.05 4.46
CA ILE A 6 -10.10 4.92 3.13
C ILE A 6 -9.00 5.96 2.90
N LYS A 7 -9.25 7.23 3.27
CA LYS A 7 -8.23 8.28 3.22
C LYS A 7 -6.97 7.91 4.00
N ARG A 8 -7.13 7.38 5.22
CA ARG A 8 -6.01 6.91 6.05
C ARG A 8 -5.25 5.73 5.42
N ALA A 9 -5.97 4.78 4.82
CA ALA A 9 -5.33 3.66 4.13
C ALA A 9 -4.47 4.14 2.96
N LEU A 10 -5.03 4.99 2.08
CA LEU A 10 -4.30 5.54 0.95
C LEU A 10 -3.11 6.42 1.38
N ALA A 11 -3.29 7.24 2.42
CA ALA A 11 -2.20 8.05 2.98
C ALA A 11 -1.02 7.17 3.44
N ASN A 12 -1.29 6.07 4.17
CA ASN A 12 -0.23 5.15 4.58
C ASN A 12 0.55 4.56 3.39
N LEU A 13 -0.14 4.24 2.29
CA LEU A 13 0.49 3.66 1.10
C LEU A 13 1.35 4.69 0.36
N VAL A 14 0.83 5.90 0.16
CA VAL A 14 1.55 7.00 -0.49
C VAL A 14 2.75 7.44 0.35
N GLU A 15 2.59 7.57 1.67
CA GLU A 15 3.69 7.92 2.58
C GLU A 15 4.81 6.86 2.54
N ASN A 16 4.47 5.57 2.46
CA ASN A 16 5.45 4.52 2.27
C ASN A 16 6.19 4.68 0.94
N GLY A 17 5.46 4.86 -0.17
CA GLY A 17 6.08 5.06 -1.48
C GLY A 17 7.00 6.28 -1.51
N CYS A 18 6.58 7.42 -0.95
CA CYS A 18 7.42 8.63 -0.87
C CYS A 18 8.67 8.39 -0.01
N ARG A 19 8.53 7.64 1.09
CA ARG A 19 9.63 7.37 2.02
C ARG A 19 10.68 6.43 1.45
N PHE A 20 10.28 5.40 0.71
CA PHE A 20 11.20 4.37 0.21
C PHE A 20 11.60 4.55 -1.26
N GLY A 21 10.76 5.21 -2.07
CA GLY A 21 11.00 5.42 -3.50
C GLY A 21 11.05 6.89 -3.94
N GLY A 22 10.94 7.84 -3.01
CA GLY A 22 11.09 9.28 -3.27
C GLY A 22 9.88 9.89 -3.98
N GLN A 23 9.63 9.47 -5.22
CA GLN A 23 8.49 9.90 -6.02
C GLN A 23 7.45 8.78 -6.14
N VAL A 24 6.18 9.16 -6.08
CA VAL A 24 5.05 8.24 -6.22
C VAL A 24 4.12 8.74 -7.33
N ALA A 25 3.71 7.83 -8.22
CA ALA A 25 2.63 8.02 -9.17
C ALA A 25 1.37 7.33 -8.64
N VAL A 26 0.22 8.01 -8.70
CA VAL A 26 -1.07 7.45 -8.29
C VAL A 26 -2.04 7.51 -9.46
N ARG A 27 -2.71 6.39 -9.73
CA ARG A 27 -3.78 6.28 -10.73
C ARG A 27 -4.98 5.60 -10.09
N ALA A 28 -6.18 6.04 -10.44
CA ALA A 28 -7.41 5.42 -10.00
C ALA A 28 -8.37 5.29 -11.18
N GLY A 29 -9.09 4.18 -11.26
CA GLY A 29 -10.02 3.92 -12.35
C GLY A 29 -11.02 2.83 -11.99
N HIS A 30 -12.00 2.64 -12.87
CA HIS A 30 -12.89 1.50 -12.80
C HIS A 30 -12.19 0.28 -13.39
N GLN A 31 -12.33 -0.87 -12.75
CA GLN A 31 -11.89 -2.15 -13.29
C GLN A 31 -12.92 -3.23 -12.99
N GLY A 32 -13.50 -3.79 -14.04
CA GLY A 32 -14.65 -4.68 -13.92
C GLY A 32 -15.80 -4.01 -13.18
N SER A 33 -16.31 -4.64 -12.13
CA SER A 33 -17.37 -4.12 -11.26
C SER A 33 -16.84 -3.34 -10.04
N GLY A 34 -15.58 -2.93 -10.05
CA GLY A 34 -14.90 -2.32 -8.92
C GLY A 34 -14.09 -1.09 -9.28
N ILE A 35 -13.41 -0.57 -8.26
CA ILE A 35 -12.43 0.50 -8.36
C ILE A 35 -11.05 -0.10 -8.12
N GLU A 36 -10.10 0.26 -8.97
CA GLU A 36 -8.69 -0.03 -8.80
C GLU A 36 -7.94 1.29 -8.53
N VAL A 37 -7.06 1.29 -7.52
CA VAL A 37 -6.09 2.36 -7.28
C VAL A 37 -4.69 1.76 -7.33
N VAL A 38 -3.87 2.26 -8.25
CA VAL A 38 -2.49 1.83 -8.45
C VAL A 38 -1.56 2.93 -7.96
N ILE A 39 -0.62 2.56 -7.10
CA ILE A 39 0.39 3.43 -6.50
C ILE A 39 1.75 2.86 -6.86
N GLU A 40 2.58 3.61 -7.59
CA GLU A 40 3.89 3.16 -8.06
C GLU A 40 4.99 4.09 -7.55
N ASP A 41 6.04 3.53 -6.98
CA ASP A 41 7.25 4.27 -6.59
C ASP A 41 8.46 3.89 -7.46
N GLN A 42 9.60 4.54 -7.20
CA GLN A 42 10.89 4.32 -7.88
C GLN A 42 11.95 3.76 -6.91
N GLY A 43 11.53 3.15 -5.82
CA GLY A 43 12.42 2.62 -4.78
C GLY A 43 13.11 1.31 -5.17
N PRO A 44 13.77 0.66 -4.20
CA PRO A 44 14.42 -0.63 -4.44
C PRO A 44 13.44 -1.81 -4.58
N GLY A 45 12.13 -1.59 -4.36
CA GLY A 45 11.14 -2.65 -4.28
C GLY A 45 11.21 -3.42 -2.95
N ILE A 46 10.68 -4.63 -2.96
CA ILE A 46 10.61 -5.54 -1.81
C ILE A 46 11.32 -6.85 -2.18
N PRO A 47 12.30 -7.34 -1.41
CA PRO A 47 12.86 -8.68 -1.61
C PRO A 47 11.76 -9.75 -1.65
N GLU A 48 11.80 -10.67 -2.61
CA GLU A 48 10.73 -11.66 -2.81
C GLU A 48 10.40 -12.48 -1.54
N ALA A 49 11.43 -12.84 -0.77
CA ALA A 49 11.30 -13.56 0.50
C ALA A 49 10.47 -12.81 1.56
N GLU A 50 10.37 -11.48 1.45
CA GLU A 50 9.66 -10.63 2.40
C GLU A 50 8.27 -10.21 1.91
N MET A 51 7.92 -10.49 0.66
CA MET A 51 6.64 -10.07 0.04
C MET A 51 5.41 -10.61 0.79
N GLY A 52 5.53 -11.79 1.40
CA GLY A 52 4.47 -12.37 2.24
C GLY A 52 4.37 -11.73 3.64
N HIS A 53 5.47 -11.17 4.15
CA HIS A 53 5.58 -10.68 5.53
C HIS A 53 5.35 -9.18 5.67
N VAL A 54 5.45 -8.41 4.58
CA VAL A 54 5.32 -6.93 4.61
C VAL A 54 3.97 -6.39 5.10
N PHE A 55 2.95 -7.25 5.16
CA PHE A 55 1.66 -6.92 5.76
C PHE A 55 1.54 -7.30 7.23
N ALA A 56 2.49 -8.04 7.79
CA ALA A 56 2.49 -8.40 9.20
C ALA A 56 2.69 -7.14 10.07
N PRO A 57 1.94 -7.01 11.17
CA PRO A 57 2.13 -5.90 12.10
C PRO A 57 3.59 -5.83 12.59
N PHE A 58 4.12 -4.61 12.68
CA PHE A 58 5.49 -4.31 13.14
C PHE A 58 6.62 -4.82 12.24
N PHE A 59 6.30 -5.46 11.11
CA PHE A 59 7.30 -5.91 10.15
C PHE A 59 8.00 -4.72 9.48
N ARG A 60 9.32 -4.85 9.30
CA ARG A 60 10.17 -3.86 8.65
C ARG A 60 11.22 -4.59 7.81
N LEU A 61 11.41 -4.12 6.58
CA LEU A 61 12.39 -4.69 5.63
C LEU A 61 13.85 -4.49 6.06
N GLU A 62 14.13 -3.47 6.87
CA GLU A 62 15.43 -3.31 7.50
C GLU A 62 15.32 -3.49 9.02
N GLY A 63 16.24 -4.28 9.58
CA GLY A 63 16.62 -4.23 10.99
C GLY A 63 17.36 -2.95 11.40
N SER A 64 17.08 -1.81 10.75
CA SER A 64 17.94 -0.63 10.81
C SER A 64 17.94 0.04 12.18
N ARG A 65 19.16 0.11 12.73
CA ARG A 65 19.55 0.76 13.99
C ARG A 65 19.37 2.29 14.01
N ASN A 66 18.73 2.90 13.00
CA ASN A 66 18.43 4.32 13.02
C ASN A 66 17.02 4.60 13.56
N ARG A 67 16.97 4.78 14.90
CA ARG A 67 15.80 5.11 15.72
C ARG A 67 15.21 6.51 15.44
N LYS A 68 15.73 7.27 14.47
CA LYS A 68 15.41 8.71 14.29
C LYS A 68 14.40 9.04 13.19
N THR A 69 14.09 8.12 12.26
CA THR A 69 13.25 8.47 11.08
C THR A 69 12.18 7.43 10.73
N GLY A 70 11.96 6.40 11.55
CA GLY A 70 11.16 5.24 11.17
C GLY A 70 9.83 5.06 11.88
N GLY A 71 8.73 5.22 11.14
CA GLY A 71 7.39 4.83 11.60
C GLY A 71 7.34 3.37 12.08
N ILE A 72 6.38 3.07 12.96
CA ILE A 72 6.24 1.82 13.75
C ILE A 72 6.00 0.51 12.97
N GLY A 73 6.19 0.50 11.64
CA GLY A 73 5.97 -0.71 10.82
C GLY A 73 4.50 -1.12 10.71
N LEU A 74 3.57 -0.18 10.92
CA LEU A 74 2.13 -0.47 10.86
C LEU A 74 1.46 -0.04 9.55
N GLY A 75 2.10 0.80 8.73
CA GLY A 75 1.47 1.46 7.57
C GLY A 75 0.74 0.50 6.63
N LEU A 76 1.44 -0.53 6.13
CA LEU A 76 0.89 -1.54 5.22
C LEU A 76 -0.17 -2.42 5.89
N SER A 77 0.08 -2.89 7.12
CA SER A 77 -0.87 -3.71 7.89
C SER A 77 -2.20 -2.99 8.14
N VAL A 78 -2.14 -1.71 8.51
CA VAL A 78 -3.30 -0.85 8.74
C VAL A 78 -4.04 -0.57 7.44
N ALA A 79 -3.32 -0.25 6.37
CA ALA A 79 -3.92 -0.04 5.06
C ALA A 79 -4.69 -1.29 4.61
N ARG A 80 -4.06 -2.47 4.65
CA ARG A 80 -4.70 -3.73 4.22
C ARG A 80 -5.91 -4.08 5.08
N THR A 81 -5.82 -3.88 6.40
CA THR A 81 -6.95 -4.09 7.32
C THR A 81 -8.14 -3.20 6.95
N ILE A 82 -7.88 -1.91 6.68
CA ILE A 82 -8.93 -0.97 6.31
C ILE A 82 -9.56 -1.36 4.96
N ILE A 83 -8.75 -1.66 3.94
CA ILE A 83 -9.25 -2.01 2.60
C ILE A 83 -10.07 -3.30 2.64
N ARG A 84 -9.60 -4.33 3.37
CA ARG A 84 -10.36 -5.58 3.58
C ARG A 84 -11.67 -5.36 4.32
N ALA A 85 -11.70 -4.45 5.31
CA ALA A 85 -12.95 -4.06 5.97
C ALA A 85 -13.94 -3.34 5.06
N HIS A 86 -13.55 -2.96 3.84
CA HIS A 86 -14.40 -2.41 2.78
C HIS A 86 -14.63 -3.40 1.63
N GLY A 87 -14.30 -4.68 1.81
CA GLY A 87 -14.51 -5.73 0.80
C GLY A 87 -13.46 -5.78 -0.32
N GLY A 88 -12.36 -5.04 -0.17
CA GLY A 88 -11.25 -5.01 -1.11
C GLY A 88 -10.04 -5.85 -0.68
N ASP A 89 -8.95 -5.77 -1.44
CA ASP A 89 -7.61 -6.19 -0.95
C ASP A 89 -6.50 -5.29 -1.51
N ILE A 90 -5.29 -5.50 -1.00
CA ILE A 90 -4.06 -4.88 -1.50
C ILE A 90 -3.11 -5.96 -2.00
N SER A 91 -2.59 -5.80 -3.21
CA SER A 91 -1.48 -6.59 -3.76
C SER A 91 -0.24 -5.74 -4.00
N LEU A 92 0.91 -6.41 -4.03
CA LEU A 92 2.24 -5.81 -4.17
C LEU A 92 3.00 -6.54 -5.28
N GLU A 93 3.69 -5.78 -6.13
CA GLU A 93 4.49 -6.31 -7.23
C GLU A 93 5.74 -5.44 -7.42
N ASN A 94 6.92 -6.05 -7.52
CA ASN A 94 8.12 -5.31 -7.97
C ASN A 94 8.00 -5.00 -9.45
N ARG A 95 8.24 -3.75 -9.83
CA ARG A 95 8.19 -3.33 -11.23
C ARG A 95 9.47 -3.73 -11.95
N LYS A 96 9.37 -4.07 -13.24
CA LYS A 96 10.52 -4.48 -14.07
C LYS A 96 11.56 -3.36 -14.21
N GLU A 97 11.08 -2.13 -14.26
CA GLU A 97 11.87 -0.90 -14.34
C GLU A 97 12.41 -0.43 -12.98
N GLY A 98 12.15 -1.16 -11.89
CA GLY A 98 12.47 -0.77 -10.52
C GLY A 98 11.30 -0.11 -9.78
N GLY A 99 11.33 -0.18 -8.45
CA GLY A 99 10.26 0.30 -7.58
C GLY A 99 9.19 -0.74 -7.27
N LEU A 100 8.24 -0.33 -6.44
CA LEU A 100 7.10 -1.14 -6.02
C LEU A 100 5.80 -0.61 -6.64
N ARG A 101 4.97 -1.53 -7.12
CA ARG A 101 3.57 -1.31 -7.45
C ARG A 101 2.70 -1.83 -6.31
N VAL A 102 1.86 -0.96 -5.78
CA VAL A 102 0.79 -1.30 -4.83
C VAL A 102 -0.54 -1.15 -5.55
N THR A 103 -1.30 -2.23 -5.64
CA THR A 103 -2.64 -2.22 -6.23
C THR A 103 -3.68 -2.42 -5.14
N VAL A 104 -4.59 -1.47 -5.03
CA VAL A 104 -5.75 -1.51 -4.12
C VAL A 104 -6.99 -1.77 -4.96
N THR A 105 -7.74 -2.81 -4.65
CA THR A 105 -9.03 -3.10 -5.26
C THR A 105 -10.15 -2.85 -4.25
N LEU A 106 -11.26 -2.27 -4.69
CA LEU A 106 -12.46 -2.07 -3.90
C LEU A 106 -13.70 -2.40 -4.72
N PRO A 107 -14.74 -3.01 -4.14
CA PRO A 107 -16.02 -3.16 -4.83
C PRO A 107 -16.64 -1.78 -5.07
N GLN A 108 -17.31 -1.60 -6.21
CA GLN A 108 -18.11 -0.41 -6.43
C GLN A 108 -19.30 -0.44 -5.47
N GLY A 109 -19.44 0.60 -4.64
CA GLY A 109 -20.60 0.68 -3.76
C GLY A 109 -21.88 0.74 -4.59
N THR A 110 -22.84 -0.13 -4.29
CA THR A 110 -24.20 0.04 -4.81
C THR A 110 -24.76 1.32 -4.20
N VAL A 111 -25.12 2.30 -5.03
CA VAL A 111 -26.04 3.36 -4.60
C VAL A 111 -27.39 2.67 -4.42
N SER A 112 -27.80 2.44 -3.17
CA SER A 112 -29.18 2.14 -2.82
C SER A 112 -29.86 3.40 -2.36
#